data_AF-A0A940QFJ8-F1
#
_entry.id   AF-A0A940QFJ8-F1
#
_cell.length_a   1.000
_cell.length_b   1.000
_cell.length_c   1.000
_cell.angle_alpha   90.00
_cell.angle_beta   90.00
_cell.angle_gamma   90.00
#
_symmetry.space_group_name_H-M   'P 1'
#
loop_
_entity.id
_entity.type
_entity.pdbx_description
1 polymer ?
#
loop_
_entity_poly.entity_id
_entity_poly.type
_entity_poly.pdbx_seq_one_letter_code
_entity_poly.pdbx_strand_id
1 'polypeptide(L)' 'MSEIRKYCCVSVNFRNADISIRKQLAFTEEQKRKLISEFNDKEGGCVLICTCNRTEIYCFETADRIT' A
#
# COMPACT_ATOMS: atom_id res chain seq x y z
N MET A 1 -23.91 -3.31 14.67
CA MET A 1 -22.78 -4.26 14.62
C MET A 1 -21.52 -3.47 14.31
N SER A 2 -20.44 -3.65 15.05
CA SER A 2 -19.14 -2.99 14.75
C SER A 2 -18.29 -3.92 13.88
N GLU A 3 -17.92 -3.42 12.71
CA GLU A 3 -16.98 -4.07 11.77
C GLU A 3 -15.55 -3.95 12.31
N ILE A 4 -14.73 -5.01 12.21
CA ILE A 4 -13.31 -4.97 12.59
C ILE A 4 -12.49 -4.74 11.34
N ARG A 5 -11.71 -3.66 11.32
CA ARG A 5 -10.79 -3.34 10.24
C ARG A 5 -9.36 -3.62 10.66
N LYS A 6 -8.64 -4.39 9.84
CA LYS A 6 -7.19 -4.59 10.02
C LYS A 6 -6.46 -3.60 9.13
N TYR A 7 -5.52 -2.84 9.71
CA TYR A 7 -4.69 -1.89 8.99
C TYR A 7 -3.27 -2.44 8.87
N CYS A 8 -2.64 -2.29 7.70
CA CYS A 8 -1.27 -2.70 7.43
C CYS A 8 -0.54 -1.58 6.67
N CYS A 9 0.78 -1.52 6.86
CA CYS A 9 1.66 -0.66 6.08
C CYS A 9 2.89 -1.44 5.62
N VAL A 10 3.15 -1.38 4.31
CA VAL A 10 4.39 -1.86 3.70
C VAL A 10 5.19 -0.63 3.27
N SER A 11 6.39 -0.43 3.83
CA SER A 11 7.19 0.79 3.63
C SER A 11 8.61 0.47 3.22
N VAL A 12 9.03 1.08 2.10
CA VAL A 12 10.43 1.18 1.68
C VAL A 12 10.80 2.66 1.63
N ASN A 13 11.76 3.09 2.44
CA ASN A 13 12.12 4.49 2.61
C ASN A 13 13.63 4.67 2.84
N PHE A 14 14.10 5.92 2.80
CA PHE A 14 15.53 6.23 2.92
C PHE A 14 16.22 5.74 4.19
N ARG A 15 15.45 5.41 5.25
CA ARG A 15 16.01 4.88 6.51
C ARG A 15 16.24 3.37 6.46
N ASN A 16 15.49 2.64 5.64
CA ASN A 16 15.52 1.17 5.60
C ASN A 16 16.00 0.60 4.25
N ALA A 17 16.20 1.42 3.23
CA ALA A 17 16.65 0.97 1.92
C ALA A 17 17.50 2.01 1.17
N ASP A 18 18.53 1.50 0.50
CA ASP A 18 19.40 2.27 -0.37
C ASP A 18 18.66 2.88 -1.56
N ILE A 19 19.29 3.92 -2.14
CA ILE A 19 18.73 4.62 -3.29
C ILE A 19 18.54 3.71 -4.52
N SER A 20 19.37 2.68 -4.69
CA SER A 20 19.25 1.70 -5.79
C SER A 20 17.95 0.92 -5.71
N ILE A 21 17.56 0.46 -4.51
CA ILE A 21 16.30 -0.24 -4.26
C ILE A 21 15.13 0.71 -4.43
N ARG A 22 15.18 1.92 -3.85
CA ARG A 22 14.09 2.90 -3.94
C ARG A 22 13.80 3.35 -5.37
N LYS A 23 14.82 3.43 -6.24
CA LYS A 23 14.64 3.74 -7.66
C LYS A 23 13.87 2.67 -8.41
N GLN A 24 13.99 1.40 -8.02
CA GLN A 24 13.19 0.32 -8.62
C GLN A 24 11.70 0.43 -8.26
N LEU A 25 11.40 1.09 -7.13
CA LEU A 25 10.04 1.32 -6.63
C LEU A 25 9.51 2.72 -6.96
N ALA A 26 10.17 3.45 -7.85
CA ALA A 26 9.71 4.73 -8.38
C ALA A 26 8.70 4.48 -9.50
N PHE A 27 7.49 4.11 -9.12
CA PHE A 27 6.43 3.72 -10.05
C PHE A 27 5.97 4.89 -10.93
N THR A 28 5.64 4.60 -12.20
CA THR A 28 4.94 5.51 -13.09
C THR A 28 3.48 5.67 -12.69
N GLU A 29 2.81 6.74 -13.14
CA GLU A 29 1.38 6.94 -12.84
C GLU A 29 0.50 5.77 -13.30
N GLU A 30 0.85 5.10 -14.40
CA GLU A 30 0.14 3.91 -14.87
C GLU A 30 0.32 2.73 -13.93
N GLN A 31 1.56 2.47 -13.47
CA GLN A 31 1.86 1.43 -12.49
C GLN A 31 1.16 1.69 -11.15
N LYS A 32 1.10 2.95 -10.69
CA LYS A 32 0.38 3.35 -9.48
C LYS A 32 -1.11 3.04 -9.60
N ARG A 33 -1.75 3.42 -10.73
CA ARG A 33 -3.16 3.13 -10.98
C ARG A 33 -3.44 1.62 -10.96
N LYS A 34 -2.59 0.84 -11.64
CA LYS A 34 -2.71 -0.62 -11.66
C LYS A 34 -2.60 -1.25 -10.26
N LEU A 35 -1.61 -0.83 -9.46
CA LEU A 35 -1.45 -1.27 -8.08
C LEU A 35 -2.68 -0.98 -7.22
N ILE A 36 -3.23 0.24 -7.33
CA ILE A 36 -4.41 0.64 -6.55
C ILE A 36 -5.65 -0.13 -7.02
N SER A 37 -5.84 -0.35 -8.33
CA SER A 37 -6.98 -1.11 -8.83
C SER A 37 -6.96 -2.56 -8.36
N GLU A 38 -5.80 -3.22 -8.34
CA GLU A 38 -5.67 -4.59 -7.84
C GLU A 38 -6.01 -4.74 -6.34
N PHE A 39 -5.90 -3.64 -5.57
CA PHE A 39 -6.28 -3.62 -4.15
C PHE A 39 -7.77 -3.36 -3.91
N ASN A 40 -8.42 -2.58 -4.78
CA ASN A 40 -9.83 -2.21 -4.62
C ASN A 40 -10.80 -3.37 -4.95
N ASP A 41 -10.33 -4.44 -5.60
CA ASP A 41 -11.12 -5.65 -5.83
C ASP A 41 -11.33 -6.49 -4.55
N LYS A 42 -10.76 -6.08 -3.43
CA LYS A 42 -10.95 -6.68 -2.10
C LYS A 42 -11.80 -5.72 -1.26
N GLU A 43 -12.60 -6.24 -0.32
CA GLU A 43 -13.44 -5.46 0.60
C GLU A 43 -12.61 -4.59 1.58
N GLY A 44 -11.85 -3.65 1.04
CA GLY A 44 -10.81 -2.89 1.71
C GLY A 44 -10.43 -1.68 0.88
N GLY A 45 -9.30 -1.07 1.23
CA GLY A 45 -8.81 0.10 0.52
C GLY A 45 -7.34 0.34 0.76
N CYS A 46 -6.70 1.09 -0.14
CA CYS A 46 -5.30 1.42 -0.01
C CYS A 46 -4.97 2.87 -0.40
N VAL A 47 -3.86 3.36 0.14
CA VAL A 47 -3.23 4.63 -0.23
C VAL A 47 -1.77 4.35 -0.53
N LEU A 48 -1.34 4.70 -1.74
CA LEU A 48 0.06 4.59 -2.18
C LEU A 48 0.74 5.97 -2.10
N ILE A 49 1.83 6.05 -1.33
CA ILE A 49 2.73 7.20 -1.29
C ILE A 49 4.01 6.81 -2.04
N CYS A 50 4.28 7.45 -3.18
CA CYS A 50 5.45 7.16 -4.00
C CYS A 50 6.17 8.47 -4.34
N THR A 51 7.31 8.71 -3.67
CA THR A 51 8.15 9.91 -3.81
C THR A 51 9.61 9.51 -3.98
N CYS A 52 10.52 10.49 -4.12
CA CYS A 52 11.94 10.19 -4.15
C CYS A 52 12.47 9.54 -2.86
N ASN A 53 11.84 9.77 -1.71
CA ASN A 53 12.35 9.34 -0.39
C ASN A 53 11.67 8.08 0.16
N ARG A 54 10.48 7.75 -0.34
CA ARG A 54 9.67 6.63 0.16
C ARG A 54 8.69 6.11 -0.89
N THR A 55 8.48 4.81 -0.84
CA THR A 55 7.36 4.11 -1.47
C THR A 55 6.65 3.32 -0.36
N GLU A 56 5.42 3.69 -0.04
CA GLU A 56 4.66 3.14 1.08
C GLU A 56 3.22 2.84 0.63
N ILE A 57 2.72 1.67 1.01
CA ILE A 57 1.32 1.29 0.81
C ILE A 57 0.69 1.14 2.18
N TYR A 58 -0.28 2.00 2.46
CA TYR A 58 -1.16 1.89 3.62
C TYR A 58 -2.43 1.21 3.15
N CYS A 59 -2.84 0.13 3.79
CA CYS A 59 -4.06 -0.57 3.41
C CYS A 59 -4.87 -0.99 4.63
N PHE A 60 -6.14 -1.24 4.39
CA PHE A 60 -6.99 -1.95 5.34
C PHE A 60 -7.85 -2.98 4.62
N GLU A 61 -8.24 -3.99 5.37
CA GLU A 61 -9.18 -5.02 4.94
C GLU A 61 -10.28 -5.12 6.01
N THR A 62 -11.52 -5.20 5.56
CA THR A 62 -12.63 -5.59 6.40
C THR A 62 -12.50 -7.08 6.70
N ALA A 63 -12.32 -7.42 7.97
CA ALA A 63 -12.40 -8.82 8.38
C ALA A 63 -13.83 -9.10 8.84
N ASP A 64 -14.48 -10.07 8.20
CA ASP A 64 -15.71 -10.63 8.75
C ASP A 64 -15.42 -11.23 10.12
N ARG A 65 -16.28 -10.94 11.09
CA ARG A 65 -16.28 -11.66 12.36
C ARG A 65 -16.65 -13.10 12.04
N ILE A 66 -15.68 -14.02 12.15
CA ILE A 66 -15.98 -15.45 12.25
C ILE A 66 -16.75 -15.61 13.57
N THR A 67 -18.09 -15.71 13.47
CA THR A 67 -18.98 -16.17 14.55
C THR A 67 -18.80 -17.66 14.78
#